data_AF-A0A2G2M852-F1
#
_entry.id   AF-A0A2G2M852-F1
#
_cell.length_a   1.000
_cell.length_b   1.000
_cell.length_c   1.000
_cell.angle_alpha   90.00
_cell.angle_beta   90.00
_cell.angle_gamma   90.00
#
_symmetry.space_group_name_H-M   'P 1'
#
loop_
_entity.id
_entity.type
_entity.pdbx_description
1 polymer ?
#
loop_
_entity_poly.entity_id
_entity_poly.type
_entity_poly.pdbx_seq_one_letter_code
_entity_poly.pdbx_strand_id
1 'polypeptide(L)'
;MLDDKTVEKEKTNPDTSASEKQKVEIEGVEGTINNKNDNFYSKEKGDWANAIHTYILSNLEMFLKTSPFANSLQNYEWWQMNYNYHTIFRGYMPYLAYIESAEYYAYYHPYQHTLECHRMIYAYQHYMFGIVYDEKKKALYYVYAIPGKKTRADQPYEGKTGFTHWRPSKQENNVDAFGYWLLHIDAITGKVTNPLAETAF
;
A
#
# COMPACT_ATOMS: atom_id res chain seq x y z
N MET A 1 29.29 -10.43 68.92
CA MET A 1 28.01 -9.76 69.22
C MET A 1 27.59 -9.10 67.91
N LEU A 2 26.76 -9.77 67.10
CA LEU A 2 25.28 -9.71 67.13
C LEU A 2 24.87 -8.24 66.88
N ASP A 3 24.30 -7.86 65.72
CA ASP A 3 23.06 -8.39 65.17
C ASP A 3 22.96 -8.42 63.63
N ASP A 4 22.28 -9.48 63.20
CA ASP A 4 21.76 -9.82 61.88
C ASP A 4 20.27 -9.41 61.82
N LYS A 5 19.85 -8.71 60.76
CA LYS A 5 18.43 -8.52 60.43
C LYS A 5 18.19 -8.57 58.92
N THR A 6 17.78 -9.76 58.50
CA THR A 6 16.64 -10.06 57.61
C THR A 6 16.65 -9.49 56.19
N VAL A 7 17.12 -10.33 55.26
CA VAL A 7 16.72 -10.36 53.84
C VAL A 7 15.57 -11.35 53.70
N GLU A 8 14.39 -10.88 53.29
CA GLU A 8 13.25 -11.74 52.94
C GLU A 8 13.52 -12.49 51.63
N LYS A 9 13.32 -13.81 51.69
CA LYS A 9 13.36 -14.74 50.55
C LYS A 9 11.95 -14.87 49.99
N GLU A 10 11.75 -14.40 48.78
CA GLU A 10 10.54 -14.71 48.00
C GLU A 10 10.61 -16.16 47.52
N LYS A 11 9.64 -16.96 47.96
CA LYS A 11 9.53 -18.39 47.65
C LYS A 11 8.82 -18.57 46.32
N THR A 12 9.50 -19.26 45.39
CA THR A 12 8.90 -20.03 44.31
C THR A 12 8.00 -21.14 44.85
N ASN A 13 6.79 -21.31 44.31
CA ASN A 13 6.44 -22.57 43.64
C ASN A 13 5.21 -22.41 42.70
N PRO A 14 5.14 -23.23 41.65
CA PRO A 14 4.10 -23.21 40.62
C PRO A 14 2.94 -24.14 41.01
N ASP A 15 1.71 -23.80 40.61
CA ASP A 15 0.64 -24.80 40.55
C ASP A 15 -0.33 -24.52 39.40
N THR A 16 -0.15 -25.34 38.37
CA THR A 16 -1.15 -26.09 37.61
C THR A 16 -2.60 -25.93 38.08
N SER A 17 -3.50 -25.50 37.19
CA SER A 17 -4.80 -26.18 37.02
C SER A 17 -5.44 -25.81 35.68
N ALA A 18 -5.70 -26.85 34.91
CA ALA A 18 -6.56 -26.82 33.74
C ALA A 18 -8.02 -26.72 34.19
N SER A 19 -8.84 -25.95 33.47
CA SER A 19 -10.30 -26.05 33.54
C SER A 19 -10.91 -25.91 32.14
N GLU A 20 -11.18 -27.09 31.58
CA GLU A 20 -12.42 -27.51 30.94
C GLU A 20 -13.09 -26.60 29.90
N LYS A 21 -12.97 -27.05 28.64
CA LYS A 21 -13.83 -26.70 27.51
C LYS A 21 -15.26 -27.17 27.79
N GLN A 22 -16.20 -26.25 27.99
CA GLN A 22 -17.63 -26.56 27.86
C GLN A 22 -18.04 -26.56 26.39
N LYS A 23 -18.40 -27.74 25.89
CA LYS A 23 -19.08 -27.97 24.61
C LYS A 23 -20.56 -27.67 24.83
N VAL A 24 -21.05 -26.58 24.25
CA VAL A 24 -22.51 -26.33 24.15
C VAL A 24 -22.96 -26.86 22.80
N GLU A 25 -23.73 -27.94 22.82
CA GLU A 25 -24.52 -28.41 21.69
C GLU A 25 -25.68 -27.43 21.46
N ILE A 26 -25.78 -26.90 20.24
CA ILE A 26 -26.97 -26.18 19.78
C ILE A 26 -27.51 -26.97 18.58
N GLU A 27 -28.59 -27.71 18.82
CA GLU A 27 -29.42 -28.28 17.78
C GLU A 27 -30.23 -27.17 17.09
N GLY A 28 -30.20 -27.19 15.75
CA GLY A 28 -31.32 -26.81 14.88
C GLY A 28 -31.92 -25.41 15.02
N VAL A 29 -31.35 -24.43 14.32
CA VAL A 29 -32.13 -23.35 13.70
C VAL A 29 -31.59 -23.13 12.28
N GLU A 30 -32.20 -23.79 11.29
CA GLU A 30 -32.15 -23.33 9.90
C GLU A 30 -32.90 -22.00 9.83
N GLY A 31 -32.15 -20.91 10.03
CA GLY A 31 -32.63 -19.55 9.88
C GLY A 31 -31.89 -18.87 8.74
N THR A 32 -32.59 -18.63 7.65
CA THR A 32 -32.14 -17.91 6.45
C THR A 32 -31.50 -16.57 6.84
N ILE A 33 -30.16 -16.49 6.85
CA ILE A 33 -29.47 -15.21 7.05
C ILE A 33 -29.65 -14.38 5.78
N ASN A 34 -30.36 -13.27 5.95
CA ASN A 34 -30.87 -12.39 4.90
C ASN A 34 -29.77 -11.75 4.04
N ASN A 35 -29.88 -11.96 2.73
CA ASN A 35 -29.14 -11.38 1.61
C ASN A 35 -29.31 -9.84 1.44
N LYS A 36 -29.77 -9.13 2.47
CA LYS A 36 -30.05 -7.67 2.43
C LYS A 36 -28.86 -6.84 2.90
N ASN A 37 -28.09 -7.35 3.86
CA ASN A 37 -26.90 -6.67 4.36
C ASN A 37 -25.79 -6.66 3.31
N ASP A 38 -25.54 -7.79 2.62
CA ASP A 38 -24.53 -7.88 1.56
C ASP A 38 -24.80 -6.90 0.41
N ASN A 39 -26.07 -6.75 0.02
CA ASN A 39 -26.47 -5.80 -1.01
C ASN A 39 -26.26 -4.34 -0.56
N PHE A 40 -26.56 -4.02 0.70
CA PHE A 40 -26.31 -2.67 1.25
C PHE A 40 -24.81 -2.35 1.31
N TYR A 41 -24.00 -3.25 1.88
CA TYR A 41 -22.54 -3.11 1.94
C TYR A 41 -21.90 -3.03 0.55
N SER A 42 -22.38 -3.81 -0.43
CA SER A 42 -21.89 -3.75 -1.80
C SER A 42 -22.22 -2.41 -2.49
N LYS A 43 -23.38 -1.83 -2.16
CA LYS A 43 -23.82 -0.55 -2.71
C LYS A 43 -23.00 0.59 -2.13
N GLU A 44 -22.87 0.65 -0.81
CA GLU A 44 -22.07 1.68 -0.12
C GLU A 44 -20.61 1.64 -0.56
N LYS A 45 -20.04 0.44 -0.71
CA LYS A 45 -18.69 0.25 -1.26
C LYS A 45 -18.58 0.73 -2.71
N GLY A 46 -19.60 0.50 -3.53
CA GLY A 46 -19.68 1.02 -4.89
C GLY A 46 -19.76 2.55 -4.93
N ASP A 47 -20.58 3.14 -4.06
CA ASP A 47 -20.74 4.60 -3.95
C ASP A 47 -19.42 5.27 -3.50
N TRP A 48 -18.73 4.68 -2.52
CA TRP A 48 -17.40 5.15 -2.10
C TRP A 48 -16.36 5.02 -3.21
N ALA A 49 -16.31 3.88 -3.90
CA ALA A 49 -15.38 3.68 -5.02
C ALA A 49 -15.60 4.72 -6.14
N ASN A 50 -16.86 5.05 -6.43
CA ASN A 50 -17.21 6.09 -7.40
C ASN A 50 -16.78 7.49 -6.92
N ALA A 51 -16.98 7.81 -5.64
CA ALA A 51 -16.57 9.08 -5.07
C ALA A 51 -15.04 9.28 -5.12
N ILE A 52 -14.28 8.25 -4.73
CA ILE A 52 -12.81 8.25 -4.85
C ILE A 52 -12.38 8.37 -6.32
N HIS A 53 -13.01 7.63 -7.23
CA HIS A 53 -12.69 7.72 -8.66
C HIS A 53 -12.90 9.12 -9.21
N THR A 54 -14.02 9.75 -8.87
CA THR A 54 -14.34 11.12 -9.28
C THR A 54 -13.31 12.11 -8.73
N TYR A 55 -12.97 11.99 -7.44
CA TYR A 55 -11.92 12.80 -6.82
C TYR A 55 -10.58 12.66 -7.54
N ILE A 56 -10.16 11.42 -7.83
CA ILE A 56 -8.91 11.16 -8.55
C ILE A 56 -8.92 11.83 -9.91
N LEU A 57 -9.97 11.61 -10.72
CA LEU A 57 -10.05 12.19 -12.07
C LEU A 57 -9.98 13.73 -12.04
N SER A 58 -10.72 14.38 -11.14
CA SER A 58 -10.68 15.84 -11.01
C SER A 58 -9.30 16.35 -10.61
N ASN A 59 -8.56 15.62 -9.77
CA ASN A 59 -7.18 16.00 -9.45
C ASN A 59 -6.24 15.73 -10.63
N LEU A 60 -6.46 14.66 -11.41
CA LEU A 60 -5.60 14.31 -12.55
C LEU A 60 -5.66 15.33 -13.70
N GLU A 61 -6.72 16.14 -13.80
CA GLU A 61 -6.84 17.20 -14.81
C GLU A 61 -5.69 18.22 -14.76
N MET A 62 -5.05 18.41 -13.61
CA MET A 62 -3.94 19.34 -13.45
C MET A 62 -2.56 18.74 -13.78
N PHE A 63 -2.49 17.44 -14.09
CA PHE A 63 -1.24 16.72 -14.33
C PHE A 63 -1.09 16.29 -15.78
N LEU A 64 0.16 16.18 -16.24
CA LEU A 64 0.46 15.80 -17.60
C LEU A 64 0.26 14.29 -17.81
N LYS A 65 -0.65 13.93 -18.71
CA LYS A 65 -0.79 12.55 -19.20
C LYS A 65 0.48 12.14 -19.99
N THR A 66 1.04 10.98 -19.68
CA THR A 66 2.35 10.55 -20.20
C THR A 66 2.37 9.07 -20.59
N SER A 67 3.48 8.64 -21.20
CA SER A 67 3.79 7.23 -21.49
C SER A 67 5.20 6.96 -20.95
N PRO A 68 5.33 6.54 -19.68
CA PRO A 68 6.61 6.58 -18.98
C PRO A 68 7.53 5.41 -19.31
N PHE A 69 7.02 4.33 -19.90
CA PHE A 69 7.74 3.08 -20.09
C PHE A 69 8.17 2.85 -21.54
N ALA A 70 9.27 2.11 -21.71
CA ALA A 70 9.76 1.71 -23.04
C ALA A 70 8.73 0.88 -23.81
N ASN A 71 7.99 0.01 -23.11
CA ASN A 71 6.87 -0.77 -23.64
C ASN A 71 5.60 -0.33 -22.93
N SER A 72 4.59 0.10 -23.71
CA SER A 72 3.29 0.48 -23.16
C SER A 72 2.57 -0.73 -22.57
N LEU A 73 1.87 -0.50 -21.46
CA LEU A 73 0.98 -1.49 -20.86
C LEU A 73 -0.44 -1.25 -21.39
N GLN A 74 -1.07 -2.30 -21.89
CA GLN A 74 -2.43 -2.22 -22.44
C GLN A 74 -3.43 -1.86 -21.34
N ASN A 75 -4.34 -0.92 -21.63
CA ASN A 75 -5.39 -0.41 -20.73
C ASN A 75 -4.88 0.41 -19.53
N TYR A 76 -3.60 0.77 -19.51
CA TYR A 76 -3.04 1.69 -18.53
C TYR A 76 -3.04 3.10 -19.08
N GLU A 77 -3.45 4.05 -18.26
CA GLU A 77 -3.24 5.47 -18.49
C GLU A 77 -2.36 6.01 -17.37
N TRP A 78 -1.44 6.92 -17.69
CA TRP A 78 -0.43 7.40 -16.75
C TRP A 78 -0.39 8.92 -16.72
N TRP A 79 -0.12 9.46 -15.54
CA TRP A 79 0.09 10.87 -15.28
C TRP A 79 1.38 11.06 -14.51
N GLN A 80 2.18 12.04 -14.93
CA GLN A 80 3.38 12.40 -14.21
C GLN A 80 3.04 13.33 -13.05
N MET A 81 3.37 12.86 -11.86
CA MET A 81 3.18 13.57 -10.61
C MET A 81 4.50 14.25 -10.26
N ASN A 82 4.63 15.52 -10.63
CA ASN A 82 5.81 16.32 -10.25
C ASN A 82 5.83 16.49 -8.74
N TYR A 83 7.03 16.33 -8.17
CA TYR A 83 7.23 16.40 -6.73
C TYR A 83 8.30 17.44 -6.43
N ASN A 84 7.95 18.42 -5.59
CA ASN A 84 8.87 19.42 -5.06
C ASN A 84 8.52 19.73 -3.59
N TYR A 85 9.40 20.46 -2.89
CA TYR A 85 9.24 20.78 -1.48
C TYR A 85 7.91 21.50 -1.13
N HIS A 86 7.27 22.18 -2.09
CA HIS A 86 5.99 22.87 -1.88
C HIS A 86 4.77 21.99 -2.19
N THR A 87 4.96 20.84 -2.84
CA THR A 87 3.90 19.91 -3.28
C THR A 87 3.90 18.59 -2.53
N ILE A 88 5.00 18.25 -1.84
CA ILE A 88 5.16 17.08 -0.97
C ILE A 88 4.00 16.89 0.02
N PHE A 89 3.53 17.96 0.65
CA PHE A 89 2.47 17.88 1.66
C PHE A 89 1.05 17.94 1.10
N ARG A 90 0.89 18.13 -0.22
CA ARG A 90 -0.43 18.37 -0.80
C ARG A 90 -1.26 17.10 -0.99
N GLY A 91 -0.67 15.91 -0.85
CA GLY A 91 -1.41 14.65 -0.67
C GLY A 91 -2.49 14.38 -1.73
N TYR A 92 -2.24 14.77 -2.98
CA TYR A 92 -3.28 14.80 -4.03
C TYR A 92 -3.85 13.44 -4.44
N MET A 93 -3.07 12.37 -4.26
CA MET A 93 -3.46 11.03 -4.69
C MET A 93 -3.66 10.12 -3.47
N PRO A 94 -4.78 9.37 -3.42
CA PRO A 94 -5.15 8.58 -2.25
C PRO A 94 -4.25 7.36 -2.07
N TYR A 95 -4.22 6.80 -0.87
CA TYR A 95 -3.49 5.56 -0.52
C TYR A 95 -1.97 5.67 -0.35
N LEU A 96 -1.29 6.69 -0.88
CA LEU A 96 0.16 6.84 -0.68
C LEU A 96 0.53 6.91 0.81
N ALA A 97 -0.17 7.75 1.58
CA ALA A 97 0.02 7.84 3.04
C ALA A 97 -0.31 6.52 3.77
N TYR A 98 -1.20 5.70 3.23
CA TYR A 98 -1.54 4.38 3.81
C TYR A 98 -0.39 3.39 3.61
N ILE A 99 0.20 3.34 2.43
CA ILE A 99 1.39 2.54 2.13
C ILE A 99 2.56 2.96 3.02
N GLU A 100 2.70 4.26 3.25
CA GLU A 100 3.74 4.85 4.09
C GLU A 100 3.58 4.53 5.58
N SER A 101 2.34 4.56 6.09
CA SER A 101 2.01 4.28 7.51
C SER A 101 1.92 2.80 7.84
N ALA A 102 1.65 1.93 6.85
CA ALA A 102 1.57 0.49 7.05
C ALA A 102 2.89 -0.14 7.53
N GLU A 103 4.03 0.52 7.32
CA GLU A 103 5.34 0.02 7.75
C GLU A 103 6.01 0.77 8.92
N TYR A 104 5.49 1.92 9.40
CA TYR A 104 6.19 2.66 10.47
C TYR A 104 5.30 3.53 11.37
N TYR A 105 5.35 3.25 12.69
CA TYR A 105 4.76 4.06 13.76
C TYR A 105 5.77 4.96 14.49
N ALA A 106 7.00 5.13 13.99
CA ALA A 106 8.02 5.86 14.74
C ALA A 106 8.21 7.31 14.26
N TYR A 107 7.82 8.23 15.14
CA TYR A 107 8.38 9.57 15.38
C TYR A 107 8.78 10.37 14.13
N TYR A 108 7.92 11.33 13.76
CA TYR A 108 8.17 12.39 12.78
C TYR A 108 9.43 13.19 13.13
N HIS A 109 10.61 12.72 12.70
CA HIS A 109 11.78 13.54 12.55
C HIS A 109 11.95 13.88 11.06
N PRO A 110 11.69 15.13 10.63
CA PRO A 110 11.67 15.53 9.22
C PRO A 110 13.01 15.39 8.48
N TYR A 111 14.08 14.96 9.17
CA TYR A 111 15.44 14.98 8.64
C TYR A 111 16.18 13.63 8.66
N GLN A 112 15.61 12.55 9.21
CA GLN A 112 16.39 11.31 9.41
C GLN A 112 15.76 10.01 8.87
N HIS A 113 14.44 9.97 8.63
CA HIS A 113 13.79 8.81 8.03
C HIS A 113 12.82 9.26 6.94
N THR A 114 13.37 9.64 5.78
CA THR A 114 12.52 9.71 4.59
C THR A 114 12.13 8.28 4.25
N LEU A 115 10.83 8.00 4.30
CA LEU A 115 10.23 6.73 3.89
C LEU A 115 10.84 6.28 2.55
N GLU A 116 11.05 4.98 2.33
CA GLU A 116 11.78 4.46 1.16
C GLU A 116 11.24 5.03 -0.16
N CYS A 117 9.91 5.14 -0.30
CA CYS A 117 9.28 5.83 -1.43
C CYS A 117 9.64 7.32 -1.49
N HIS A 118 9.56 8.06 -0.38
CA HIS A 118 9.90 9.48 -0.33
C HIS A 118 11.35 9.75 -0.71
N ARG A 119 12.30 8.90 -0.30
CA ARG A 119 13.70 9.04 -0.70
C ARG A 119 13.84 9.03 -2.21
N MET A 120 13.18 8.09 -2.88
CA MET A 120 13.20 7.96 -4.34
C MET A 120 12.44 9.09 -5.04
N ILE A 121 11.21 9.37 -4.61
CA ILE A 121 10.41 10.45 -5.19
C ILE A 121 11.15 11.80 -5.04
N TYR A 122 11.80 12.05 -3.91
CA TYR A 122 12.63 13.23 -3.70
C TYR A 122 13.91 13.21 -4.56
N ALA A 123 14.60 12.08 -4.68
CA ALA A 123 15.80 12.01 -5.53
C ALA A 123 15.50 12.31 -7.00
N TYR A 124 14.38 11.80 -7.52
CA TYR A 124 13.99 11.93 -8.92
C TYR A 124 12.98 13.06 -9.19
N GLN A 125 12.46 13.72 -8.15
CA GLN A 125 11.48 14.83 -8.19
C GLN A 125 10.17 14.51 -8.94
N HIS A 126 9.82 13.22 -9.07
CA HIS A 126 8.57 12.80 -9.65
C HIS A 126 8.21 11.36 -9.28
N TYR A 127 6.95 11.00 -9.49
CA TYR A 127 6.48 9.62 -9.63
C TYR A 127 5.39 9.56 -10.69
N MET A 128 4.94 8.35 -11.04
CA MET A 128 3.83 8.17 -11.97
C MET A 128 2.61 7.65 -11.21
N PHE A 129 1.45 8.23 -11.50
CA PHE A 129 0.17 7.68 -11.09
C PHE A 129 -0.54 7.11 -12.31
N GLY A 130 -1.10 5.91 -12.17
CA GLY A 130 -1.73 5.19 -13.25
C GLY A 130 -3.13 4.70 -12.89
N ILE A 131 -3.96 4.56 -13.91
CA ILE A 131 -5.27 3.91 -13.81
C ILE A 131 -5.31 2.78 -14.84
N VAL A 132 -5.67 1.59 -14.38
CA VAL A 132 -5.97 0.44 -15.24
C VAL A 132 -7.46 0.37 -15.42
N TYR A 133 -7.90 0.31 -16.68
CA TYR A 133 -9.30 0.25 -17.03
C TYR A 133 -9.71 -1.12 -17.54
N ASP A 134 -10.98 -1.47 -17.35
CA ASP A 134 -11.64 -2.52 -18.12
C ASP A 134 -12.06 -2.03 -19.52
N GLU A 135 -12.68 -2.92 -20.29
CA GLU A 135 -13.18 -2.63 -21.64
C GLU A 135 -14.27 -1.53 -21.66
N LYS A 136 -14.94 -1.30 -20.54
CA LYS A 136 -16.02 -0.32 -20.38
C LYS A 136 -15.54 0.99 -19.75
N LYS A 137 -14.22 1.20 -19.65
CA LYS A 137 -13.59 2.37 -19.00
C LYS A 137 -13.93 2.53 -17.52
N LYS A 138 -14.22 1.43 -16.82
CA LYS A 138 -14.25 1.39 -15.36
C LYS A 138 -12.86 1.14 -14.80
N ALA A 139 -12.46 1.89 -13.77
CA ALA A 139 -11.19 1.66 -13.09
C ALA A 139 -11.19 0.30 -12.37
N LEU A 140 -10.20 -0.54 -12.70
CA LEU A 140 -9.91 -1.80 -12.02
C LEU A 140 -8.85 -1.58 -10.94
N TYR A 141 -7.79 -0.85 -11.27
CA TYR A 141 -6.66 -0.60 -10.38
C TYR A 141 -6.18 0.84 -10.45
N TYR A 142 -5.81 1.37 -9.29
CA TYR A 142 -4.92 2.52 -9.18
C TYR A 142 -3.49 2.04 -9.03
N VAL A 143 -2.54 2.69 -9.70
CA VAL A 143 -1.17 2.21 -9.79
C VAL A 143 -0.19 3.32 -9.45
N TYR A 144 0.69 3.05 -8.50
CA TYR A 144 1.82 3.93 -8.20
C TYR A 144 3.07 3.38 -8.86
N ALA A 145 3.80 4.22 -9.60
CA ALA A 145 5.11 3.89 -10.14
C ALA A 145 6.19 4.80 -9.53
N ILE A 146 7.02 4.23 -8.64
CA ILE A 146 8.09 4.94 -7.94
C ILE A 146 9.40 4.76 -8.70
N PRO A 147 10.12 5.83 -9.05
CA PRO A 147 11.36 5.73 -9.82
C PRO A 147 12.45 4.98 -9.05
N GLY A 148 13.25 4.18 -9.76
CA GLY A 148 14.37 3.44 -9.18
C GLY A 148 15.03 2.46 -10.16
N LYS A 149 16.24 2.02 -9.83
CA LYS A 149 16.94 1.00 -10.62
C LYS A 149 16.33 -0.39 -10.38
N LYS A 150 16.53 -1.31 -11.32
CA LYS A 150 16.14 -2.72 -11.18
C LYS A 150 17.09 -3.48 -10.22
N THR A 151 17.12 -3.10 -8.95
CA THR A 151 17.93 -3.75 -7.90
C THR A 151 17.12 -3.93 -6.63
N ARG A 152 17.50 -4.88 -5.77
CA ARG A 152 16.83 -5.08 -4.47
C ARG A 152 16.94 -3.87 -3.54
N ALA A 153 18.06 -3.13 -3.61
CA ALA A 153 18.28 -1.95 -2.79
C ALA A 153 17.34 -0.78 -3.16
N ASP A 154 16.97 -0.69 -4.44
CA ASP A 154 16.06 0.34 -4.96
C ASP A 154 14.59 -0.12 -4.97
N GLN A 155 14.30 -1.38 -4.63
CA GLN A 155 12.94 -1.88 -4.51
C GLN A 155 12.32 -1.35 -3.22
N PRO A 156 11.27 -0.50 -3.28
CA PRO A 156 10.68 0.08 -2.09
C PRO A 156 10.23 -1.00 -1.11
N TYR A 157 10.66 -0.86 0.15
CA TYR A 157 10.30 -1.76 1.24
C TYR A 157 10.62 -3.24 0.96
N GLU A 158 11.60 -3.52 0.09
CA GLU A 158 11.95 -4.87 -0.36
C GLU A 158 10.75 -5.63 -0.99
N GLY A 159 9.73 -4.90 -1.44
CA GLY A 159 8.50 -5.45 -2.01
C GLY A 159 7.40 -5.84 -1.00
N LYS A 160 7.64 -5.71 0.32
CA LYS A 160 6.69 -6.11 1.38
C LYS A 160 5.35 -5.36 1.31
N THR A 161 5.35 -4.14 0.80
CA THR A 161 4.16 -3.30 0.61
C THR A 161 3.48 -3.47 -0.75
N GLY A 162 3.99 -4.37 -1.61
CA GLY A 162 3.41 -4.68 -2.92
C GLY A 162 4.16 -4.10 -4.12
N PHE A 163 5.24 -3.33 -3.92
CA PHE A 163 6.14 -2.90 -4.99
C PHE A 163 6.97 -4.06 -5.54
N THR A 164 6.33 -4.95 -6.29
CA THR A 164 6.92 -6.23 -6.74
C THR A 164 7.27 -6.23 -8.24
N HIS A 165 6.81 -5.23 -8.99
CA HIS A 165 6.97 -5.16 -10.45
C HIS A 165 7.83 -3.98 -10.87
N TRP A 166 8.88 -4.22 -11.65
CA TRP A 166 9.72 -3.17 -12.21
C TRP A 166 9.51 -3.03 -13.72
N ARG A 167 9.46 -1.79 -14.21
CA ARG A 167 9.34 -1.48 -15.64
C ARG A 167 10.40 -0.46 -16.09
N PRO A 168 11.10 -0.71 -17.20
CA PRO A 168 12.09 0.22 -17.72
C PRO A 168 11.42 1.51 -18.21
N SER A 169 12.07 2.64 -17.94
CA SER A 169 11.66 3.94 -18.47
C SER A 169 11.89 4.02 -19.98
N LYS A 170 11.12 4.85 -20.67
CA LYS A 170 11.27 5.10 -22.13
C LYS A 170 12.57 5.83 -22.49
N GLN A 171 13.28 6.43 -21.53
CA GLN A 171 14.46 7.26 -21.82
C GLN A 171 15.54 6.47 -22.57
N GLU A 172 15.83 6.91 -23.81
CA GLU A 172 16.60 6.19 -24.84
C GLU A 172 18.10 6.01 -24.52
N ASN A 173 18.63 6.70 -23.50
CA ASN A 173 20.07 6.73 -23.19
C ASN A 173 20.40 6.29 -21.75
N ASN A 174 19.82 5.19 -21.27
CA ASN A 174 20.08 4.73 -19.91
C ASN A 174 21.25 3.74 -19.80
N VAL A 175 22.42 4.29 -19.48
CA VAL A 175 23.62 3.54 -19.06
C VAL A 175 23.36 2.77 -17.74
N ASP A 176 22.30 3.12 -17.01
CA ASP A 176 22.06 2.72 -15.61
C ASP A 176 20.63 2.16 -15.34
N ALA A 177 20.06 1.35 -16.24
CA ALA A 177 18.83 0.56 -15.98
C ALA A 177 17.74 1.27 -15.15
N PHE A 178 17.39 2.51 -15.50
CA PHE A 178 16.40 3.30 -14.78
C PHE A 178 14.97 2.93 -15.20
N GLY A 179 14.07 2.93 -14.23
CA GLY A 179 12.68 2.57 -14.44
C GLY A 179 11.84 2.89 -13.21
N TYR A 180 10.74 2.15 -13.06
CA TYR A 180 9.78 2.36 -11.99
C TYR A 180 9.35 1.05 -11.36
N TRP A 181 9.22 1.05 -10.05
CA TRP A 181 8.59 0.02 -9.24
C TRP A 181 7.10 0.30 -9.11
N LEU A 182 6.27 -0.66 -9.50
CA LEU A 182 4.81 -0.55 -9.59
C LEU A 182 4.15 -1.21 -8.38
N LEU A 183 3.09 -0.56 -7.90
CA LEU A 183 2.16 -1.06 -6.89
C LEU A 183 0.74 -0.92 -7.42
N HIS A 184 -0.05 -1.99 -7.37
CA HIS A 184 -1.45 -1.98 -7.80
C HIS A 184 -2.39 -2.04 -6.61
N ILE A 185 -3.39 -1.16 -6.63
CA ILE A 185 -4.41 -1.04 -5.60
C ILE A 185 -5.75 -1.27 -6.28
N ASP A 186 -6.51 -2.25 -5.80
CA ASP A 186 -7.85 -2.54 -6.30
C ASP A 186 -8.77 -1.33 -6.07
N ALA A 187 -9.38 -0.83 -7.16
CA ALA A 187 -10.10 0.44 -7.15
C ALA A 187 -11.39 0.42 -6.32
N ILE A 188 -11.92 -0.76 -5.99
CA ILE A 188 -13.17 -0.93 -5.22
C ILE A 188 -12.87 -1.17 -3.75
N THR A 189 -11.82 -1.95 -3.45
CA THR A 189 -11.49 -2.39 -2.09
C THR A 189 -10.40 -1.56 -1.44
N GLY A 190 -9.61 -0.81 -2.22
CA GLY A 190 -8.44 -0.08 -1.75
C GLY A 190 -7.29 -0.98 -1.27
N LYS A 191 -7.37 -2.30 -1.53
CA LYS A 191 -6.35 -3.26 -1.10
C LYS A 191 -5.24 -3.38 -2.14
N VAL A 192 -4.03 -3.61 -1.66
CA VAL A 192 -2.87 -3.95 -2.49
C VAL A 192 -3.12 -5.30 -3.17
N THR A 193 -2.78 -5.37 -4.47
CA THR A 193 -2.92 -6.56 -5.31
C THR A 193 -1.71 -6.71 -6.22
N ASN A 194 -1.43 -7.93 -6.68
CA ASN A 194 -0.30 -8.24 -7.56
C ASN A 194 -0.81 -8.85 -8.88
N PRO A 195 -1.38 -8.05 -9.80
CA PRO A 195 -1.94 -8.56 -11.06
C PRO A 195 -0.86 -8.90 -12.11
N LEU A 196 0.39 -8.50 -11.90
CA LEU A 196 1.52 -8.78 -12.79
C LEU A 196 2.44 -9.86 -12.20
N ALA A 197 3.32 -10.44 -13.03
CA ALA A 197 4.35 -11.38 -12.57
C ALA A 197 5.53 -10.64 -11.95
N GLU A 198 5.94 -11.06 -10.75
CA GLU A 198 7.00 -10.41 -9.96
C GLU A 198 8.35 -10.28 -10.70
N THR A 199 9.12 -9.29 -10.30
CA THR A 199 10.43 -9.00 -10.91
C THR A 199 11.47 -10.05 -10.50
N ALA A 200 12.02 -10.77 -11.47
CA ALA A 200 13.18 -11.63 -11.25
C ALA A 200 14.49 -10.82 -11.28
N PHE A 201 15.39 -11.14 -10.35
CA PHE A 201 16.74 -10.58 -10.20
C PHE A 201 17.80 -11.53 -10.75
#